data_AF-A0A7W5F7A8-F1
#
_entry.id   AF-A0A7W5F7A8-F1
#
_cell.length_a   1.000
_cell.length_b   1.000
_cell.length_c   1.000
_cell.angle_alpha   90.00
_cell.angle_beta   90.00
_cell.angle_gamma   90.00
#
_symmetry.space_group_name_H-M   'P 1'
#
loop_
_entity.id
_entity.type
_entity.pdbx_description
1 polymer ?
#
loop_
_entity_poly.entity_id
_entity_poly.type
_entity_poly.pdbx_seq_one_letter_code
_entity_poly.pdbx_strand_id
1 'polypeptide(L)'
;MLIDSNPADMIKVTPSDMRRAAEAWDEASDQVKNANPTDRVPEVATAMPGSAAAGQVAKLSSEFHRRFKSWCEGATEQADALRNATAEYESADQLAADEGRRQESVISHGMQDGSSGAMVNRGPAVLDPGDSPSARMSYLDKRMGGDL
;
A
#
# COMPACT_ATOMS: atom_id res chain seq x y z
N MET A 1 -10.07 -32.77 10.18
CA MET A 1 -9.75 -31.57 10.98
C MET A 1 -9.94 -30.38 10.05
N LEU A 2 -11.17 -29.87 9.98
CA LEU A 2 -11.51 -28.65 9.23
C LEU A 2 -11.22 -27.49 10.16
N ILE A 3 -10.27 -26.64 9.80
CA ILE A 3 -10.03 -25.39 10.52
C ILE A 3 -11.22 -24.49 10.15
N ASP A 4 -12.21 -24.40 11.04
CA ASP A 4 -13.25 -23.36 10.99
C ASP A 4 -12.53 -22.01 11.08
N SER A 5 -12.16 -21.48 9.92
CA SER A 5 -11.62 -20.12 9.81
C SER A 5 -12.83 -19.21 10.03
N ASN A 6 -12.98 -18.73 11.26
CA ASN A 6 -13.98 -17.74 11.59
C ASN A 6 -13.74 -16.51 10.69
N PRO A 7 -14.66 -16.13 9.80
CA PRO A 7 -14.46 -15.00 8.88
C PRO A 7 -14.28 -13.66 9.62
N ALA A 8 -14.56 -13.61 10.93
CA ALA A 8 -14.29 -12.47 11.79
C ALA A 8 -12.80 -12.27 12.15
N ASP A 9 -11.94 -13.27 11.93
CA ASP A 9 -10.48 -13.17 12.13
C ASP A 9 -9.75 -12.63 10.87
N MET A 10 -10.47 -11.90 10.01
CA MET A 10 -9.84 -11.17 8.91
C MET A 10 -8.95 -10.07 9.49
N ILE A 11 -7.63 -10.26 9.43
CA ILE A 11 -6.63 -9.31 9.93
C ILE A 11 -6.94 -7.92 9.35
N LYS A 12 -7.41 -7.01 10.21
CA LYS A 12 -7.70 -5.62 9.82
C LYS A 12 -6.42 -4.80 9.92
N VAL A 13 -5.85 -4.46 8.78
CA VAL A 13 -4.70 -3.54 8.70
C VAL A 13 -5.19 -2.11 8.99
N THR A 14 -4.55 -1.43 9.94
CA THR A 14 -4.88 -0.04 10.30
C THR A 14 -3.86 0.96 9.74
N PRO A 15 -4.20 2.25 9.60
CA PRO A 15 -3.25 3.34 9.34
C PRO A 15 -2.02 3.33 10.25
N SER A 16 -2.20 3.04 11.56
CA SER A 16 -1.09 2.91 12.50
C SER A 16 -0.16 1.74 12.18
N ASP A 17 -0.69 0.60 11.73
CA ASP A 17 0.13 -0.55 11.35
C ASP A 17 0.97 -0.25 10.11
N MET A 18 0.40 0.44 9.12
CA MET A 18 1.09 0.86 7.91
C MET A 18 2.23 1.84 8.22
N ARG A 19 2.01 2.83 9.09
CA ARG A 19 3.06 3.76 9.55
C ARG A 19 4.20 3.04 10.25
N ARG A 20 3.88 2.17 11.21
CA ARG A 20 4.87 1.39 11.95
C ARG A 20 5.68 0.48 11.01
N ALA A 21 5.04 -0.11 10.00
CA ALA A 21 5.73 -0.89 8.99
C ALA A 21 6.66 -0.03 8.11
N ALA A 22 6.25 1.19 7.75
CA ALA A 22 7.10 2.12 7.02
C ALA A 22 8.34 2.54 7.83
N GLU A 23 8.14 2.85 9.12
CA GLU A 23 9.25 3.15 10.05
C GLU A 23 10.22 1.98 10.18
N ALA A 24 9.71 0.74 10.26
CA ALA A 24 10.55 -0.45 10.32
C ALA A 24 11.37 -0.66 9.03
N TRP A 25 10.82 -0.33 7.86
CA TRP A 25 11.56 -0.38 6.59
C TRP A 25 12.68 0.64 6.54
N ASP A 26 12.44 1.86 7.00
CA ASP A 26 13.47 2.90 7.10
C ASP A 26 14.58 2.48 8.08
N GLU A 27 14.21 2.00 9.26
CA GLU A 27 15.18 1.56 10.26
C GLU A 27 16.04 0.41 9.72
N ALA A 28 15.43 -0.57 9.06
CA ALA A 28 16.15 -1.67 8.44
C ALA A 28 17.09 -1.18 7.32
N SER A 29 16.65 -0.23 6.49
CA SER A 29 17.46 0.43 5.45
C SER A 29 18.71 1.08 6.08
N ASP A 30 18.52 1.83 7.16
CA ASP A 30 19.59 2.54 7.83
C ASP A 30 20.55 1.60 8.57
N GLN A 31 20.05 0.53 9.19
CA GLN A 31 20.89 -0.51 9.79
C GLN A 31 21.82 -1.15 8.74
N VAL A 32 21.32 -1.45 7.54
CA VAL A 32 22.14 -2.03 6.46
C VAL A 32 23.15 -1.03 5.91
N LYS A 33 22.77 0.24 5.72
CA LYS A 33 23.71 1.31 5.30
C LYS A 33 24.84 1.47 6.33
N ASN A 34 24.50 1.51 7.61
CA ASN A 34 25.45 1.71 8.71
C ASN A 34 26.37 0.51 8.93
N ALA A 35 25.88 -0.72 8.71
CA ALA A 35 26.70 -1.92 8.81
C ALA A 35 27.80 -1.99 7.74
N ASN A 36 27.62 -1.28 6.61
CA ASN A 36 28.51 -1.25 5.46
C ASN A 36 29.22 -2.61 5.21
N PRO A 37 28.46 -3.64 4.82
CA PRO A 37 28.96 -5.02 4.70
C PRO A 37 30.09 -5.20 3.68
N THR A 38 30.41 -4.17 2.90
CA THR A 38 31.51 -4.18 1.93
C THR A 38 32.89 -3.89 2.53
N ASP A 39 32.96 -3.26 3.71
CA ASP A 39 34.24 -2.78 4.28
C ASP A 39 35.21 -3.91 4.65
N ARG A 40 34.69 -5.10 4.97
CA ARG A 40 35.49 -6.26 5.35
C ARG A 40 35.89 -7.14 4.15
N VAL A 41 35.32 -6.92 2.98
CA VAL A 41 35.60 -7.75 1.78
C VAL A 41 37.08 -7.70 1.35
N PRO A 42 37.78 -6.54 1.40
CA PRO A 42 39.22 -6.48 1.12
C PRO A 42 40.10 -7.31 2.08
N GLU A 43 39.65 -7.55 3.31
CA GLU A 43 40.41 -8.34 4.30
C GLU A 43 40.56 -9.80 3.87
N VAL A 44 39.60 -10.32 3.07
CA VAL A 44 39.67 -11.67 2.50
C VAL A 44 40.87 -11.81 1.55
N ALA A 45 41.14 -10.80 0.72
CA ALA A 45 42.31 -10.82 -0.16
C ALA A 45 43.62 -10.79 0.64
N THR A 46 43.62 -10.04 1.75
CA THR A 46 44.79 -9.91 2.64
C THR A 46 45.06 -11.21 3.40
N ALA A 47 44.02 -11.95 3.79
CA ALA A 47 44.14 -13.22 4.49
C ALA A 47 44.64 -14.37 3.61
N MET A 48 44.42 -14.31 2.29
CA MET A 48 44.75 -15.37 1.35
C MET A 48 45.51 -14.85 0.11
N PRO A 49 46.72 -14.28 0.28
CA PRO A 49 47.47 -13.69 -0.82
C PRO A 49 47.83 -14.75 -1.87
N GLY A 50 47.71 -14.40 -3.15
CA GLY A 50 48.00 -15.30 -4.28
C GLY A 50 46.91 -16.34 -4.58
N SER A 51 45.84 -16.42 -3.78
CA SER A 51 44.71 -17.29 -4.07
C SER A 51 43.86 -16.74 -5.23
N ALA A 52 43.16 -17.62 -5.95
CA ALA A 52 42.17 -17.22 -6.94
C ALA A 52 41.06 -16.34 -6.32
N ALA A 53 40.73 -16.58 -5.05
CA ALA A 53 39.76 -15.78 -4.29
C ALA A 53 40.20 -14.32 -4.14
N ALA A 54 41.49 -14.07 -3.84
CA ALA A 54 42.04 -12.72 -3.76
C ALA A 54 41.86 -11.94 -5.08
N GLY A 55 42.00 -12.61 -6.23
CA GLY A 55 41.75 -12.01 -7.54
C GLY A 55 40.28 -11.64 -7.84
N GLN A 56 39.32 -12.21 -7.09
CA GLN A 56 37.89 -11.95 -7.28
C GLN A 56 37.31 -10.94 -6.29
N VAL A 57 38.09 -10.49 -5.30
CA VAL A 57 37.62 -9.62 -4.21
C VAL A 57 37.04 -8.29 -4.72
N ALA A 58 37.64 -7.66 -5.73
CA ALA A 58 37.11 -6.42 -6.30
C ALA A 58 35.72 -6.62 -6.94
N LYS A 59 35.53 -7.72 -7.67
CA LYS A 59 34.25 -8.07 -8.29
C LYS A 59 33.20 -8.37 -7.22
N LEU A 60 33.56 -9.14 -6.20
CA LEU A 60 32.67 -9.45 -5.08
C LEU A 60 32.24 -8.19 -4.32
N SER A 61 33.19 -7.30 -4.03
CA SER A 61 32.92 -6.02 -3.35
C SER A 61 31.94 -5.16 -4.17
N SER A 62 32.14 -5.06 -5.48
CA SER A 62 31.25 -4.31 -6.37
C SER A 62 29.83 -4.91 -6.41
N GLU A 63 29.71 -6.24 -6.50
CA GLU A 63 28.42 -6.91 -6.52
C GLU A 63 27.67 -6.78 -5.19
N PHE A 64 28.37 -6.89 -4.06
CA PHE A 64 27.77 -6.63 -2.76
C PHE A 64 27.31 -5.19 -2.64
N HIS A 65 28.16 -4.22 -2.97
CA HIS A 65 27.78 -2.80 -2.94
C HIS A 65 26.51 -2.55 -3.75
N ARG A 66 26.45 -3.07 -4.98
CA ARG A 66 25.28 -2.96 -5.86
C ARG A 66 24.02 -3.57 -5.23
N ARG A 67 24.12 -4.78 -4.66
CA ARG A 67 22.98 -5.47 -4.04
C ARG A 67 22.47 -4.75 -2.80
N PHE A 68 23.35 -4.32 -1.91
CA PHE A 68 22.95 -3.61 -0.69
C PHE A 68 22.35 -2.25 -1.01
N LYS A 69 22.93 -1.51 -1.96
CA LYS A 69 22.34 -0.27 -2.45
C LYS A 69 20.92 -0.50 -2.99
N SER A 70 20.74 -1.46 -3.88
CA SER A 70 19.44 -1.78 -4.47
C SER A 70 18.42 -2.23 -3.43
N TRP A 71 18.84 -2.99 -2.41
CA TRP A 71 17.96 -3.38 -1.32
C TRP A 71 17.54 -2.18 -0.47
N CYS A 72 18.46 -1.27 -0.13
CA CYS A 72 18.14 -0.05 0.62
C CYS A 72 17.17 0.86 -0.15
N GLU A 73 17.35 0.98 -1.47
CA GLU A 73 16.44 1.71 -2.36
C GLU A 73 15.04 1.08 -2.33
N GLY A 74 14.94 -0.24 -2.52
CA GLY A 74 13.66 -0.96 -2.45
C GLY A 74 12.97 -0.87 -1.08
N ALA A 75 13.73 -0.85 0.01
CA ALA A 75 13.20 -0.64 1.36
C ALA A 75 12.57 0.76 1.50
N THR A 76 13.24 1.80 1.00
CA THR A 76 12.70 3.18 1.00
C THR A 76 11.45 3.29 0.12
N GLU A 77 11.46 2.70 -1.08
CA GLU A 77 10.28 2.65 -1.96
C GLU A 77 9.08 1.99 -1.27
N GLN A 78 9.32 0.90 -0.53
CA GLN A 78 8.27 0.20 0.21
C GLN A 78 7.74 1.04 1.40
N ALA A 79 8.61 1.76 2.11
CA ALA A 79 8.21 2.69 3.16
C ALA A 79 7.31 3.81 2.61
N ASP A 80 7.68 4.39 1.46
CA ASP A 80 6.91 5.43 0.79
C ASP A 80 5.56 4.91 0.28
N ALA A 81 5.51 3.69 -0.27
CA ALA A 81 4.26 3.06 -0.67
C ALA A 81 3.28 2.90 0.53
N LEU A 82 3.78 2.50 1.70
CA LEU A 82 2.96 2.38 2.92
C LEU A 82 2.46 3.73 3.43
N ARG A 83 3.29 4.78 3.35
CA ARG A 83 2.89 6.15 3.70
C ARG A 83 1.79 6.67 2.77
N ASN A 84 1.94 6.44 1.47
CA ASN A 84 0.95 6.84 0.47
C ASN A 84 -0.37 6.09 0.70
N ALA A 85 -0.32 4.77 0.91
CA ALA A 85 -1.50 3.97 1.23
C ALA A 85 -2.21 4.45 2.52
N THR A 86 -1.43 4.86 3.53
CA THR A 86 -1.97 5.44 4.76
C THR A 86 -2.72 6.74 4.48
N ALA A 87 -2.12 7.65 3.69
CA ALA A 87 -2.73 8.93 3.34
C ALA A 87 -4.02 8.75 2.51
N GLU A 88 -4.01 7.82 1.56
CA GLU A 88 -5.19 7.46 0.77
C GLU A 88 -6.32 6.92 1.65
N TYR A 89 -5.99 6.04 2.59
CA TYR A 89 -6.97 5.49 3.53
C TYR A 89 -7.62 6.59 4.38
N GLU A 90 -6.81 7.48 4.96
CA GLU A 90 -7.31 8.57 5.81
C GLU A 90 -8.14 9.58 5.01
N SER A 91 -7.73 9.87 3.77
CA SER A 91 -8.53 10.71 2.87
C SER A 91 -9.88 10.08 2.54
N ALA A 92 -9.92 8.78 2.28
CA ALA A 92 -11.16 8.07 1.99
C ALA A 92 -12.09 8.04 3.21
N ASP A 93 -11.54 7.81 4.41
CA ASP A 93 -12.30 7.81 5.66
C ASP A 93 -12.91 9.19 5.97
N GLN A 94 -12.15 10.27 5.76
CA GLN A 94 -12.65 11.63 5.91
C GLN A 94 -13.80 11.95 4.95
N LEU A 95 -13.67 11.57 3.67
CA LEU A 95 -14.71 11.76 2.66
C LEU A 95 -15.99 11.00 3.01
N ALA A 96 -15.86 9.75 3.49
CA ALA A 96 -17.00 8.96 3.93
C ALA A 96 -17.70 9.59 5.14
N ALA A 97 -16.93 10.11 6.10
CA ALA A 97 -17.48 10.79 7.28
C ALA A 97 -18.21 12.10 6.92
N ASP A 98 -17.68 12.88 5.98
CA ASP A 98 -18.33 14.08 5.46
C ASP A 98 -19.65 13.77 4.75
N GLU A 99 -19.67 12.73 3.93
CA GLU A 99 -20.88 12.29 3.24
C GLU A 99 -21.96 11.80 4.21
N GLY A 100 -21.57 11.04 5.23
CA GLY A 100 -22.49 10.62 6.30
C GLY A 100 -23.14 11.82 7.01
N ARG A 101 -22.34 12.85 7.35
CA ARG A 101 -22.85 14.09 7.96
C ARG A 101 -23.82 14.85 7.04
N ARG A 102 -23.54 14.90 5.73
CA ARG A 102 -24.45 15.53 4.76
C ARG A 102 -25.79 14.81 4.71
N GLN A 103 -25.78 13.48 4.64
CA GLN A 103 -27.01 12.68 4.59
C GLN A 103 -27.85 12.85 5.85
N GLU A 104 -27.23 12.88 7.03
CA GLU A 104 -27.92 13.13 8.30
C GLU A 104 -28.58 14.52 8.35
N SER A 105 -27.88 15.56 7.86
CA SER A 105 -28.44 16.92 7.78
C SER A 105 -29.66 17.00 6.86
N VAL A 106 -29.67 16.28 5.74
CA VAL A 106 -30.81 16.24 4.80
C VAL A 106 -32.02 15.57 5.46
N ILE A 107 -31.81 14.46 6.18
CA ILE A 107 -32.88 13.74 6.87
C ILE A 107 -33.49 14.60 7.98
N SER A 108 -32.65 15.25 8.79
CA SER A 108 -33.11 16.11 9.89
C SER A 108 -33.94 17.31 9.39
N HIS A 109 -33.50 17.95 8.30
CA HIS A 109 -34.21 19.10 7.73
C HIS A 109 -35.52 18.69 7.03
N GLY A 110 -35.55 17.56 6.32
CA GLY A 110 -36.76 17.05 5.67
C GLY A 110 -37.87 16.63 6.64
N MET A 111 -37.54 16.23 7.87
CA MET A 111 -38.54 15.92 8.90
C MET A 111 -39.15 17.16 9.57
N GLN A 112 -38.48 18.32 9.50
CA GLN A 112 -38.99 19.57 10.10
C GLN A 112 -40.03 20.27 9.22
N ASP A 113 -39.92 20.14 7.89
CA ASP A 113 -40.89 20.68 6.93
C ASP A 113 -42.09 19.74 6.66
N GLY A 114 -42.02 18.48 7.09
CA GLY A 114 -43.07 17.47 6.87
C GLY A 114 -44.30 17.54 7.80
N SER A 115 -44.34 18.45 8.78
CA SER A 115 -45.44 18.52 9.76
C SER A 115 -46.58 19.49 9.41
N SER A 116 -46.57 20.13 8.23
CA SER A 116 -47.69 20.96 7.79
C SER A 116 -47.93 20.86 6.28
N GLY A 117 -48.92 20.05 5.90
CA GLY A 117 -49.63 20.28 4.64
C GLY A 117 -49.75 19.07 3.72
N ALA A 118 -50.98 18.55 3.68
CA ALA A 118 -51.62 17.90 2.53
C ALA A 118 -51.17 16.48 2.16
N MET A 119 -52.00 15.52 2.58
CA MET A 119 -52.27 14.30 1.83
C MET A 119 -52.65 14.65 0.39
N VAL A 120 -51.71 14.52 -0.56
CA VAL A 120 -52.04 14.45 -1.99
C VAL A 120 -51.64 13.06 -2.48
N ASN A 121 -52.67 12.23 -2.63
CA ASN A 121 -52.62 10.91 -3.23
C ASN A 121 -52.16 11.02 -4.70
N ARG A 122 -50.88 10.73 -4.98
CA ARG A 122 -50.37 10.53 -6.35
C ARG A 122 -50.02 9.07 -6.55
N GLY A 123 -50.76 8.45 -7.47
CA GLY A 123 -50.64 7.04 -7.84
C GLY A 123 -49.30 6.65 -8.48
N PRO A 124 -49.08 5.35 -8.71
CA PRO A 124 -47.78 4.79 -9.02
C PRO A 124 -47.35 5.14 -10.46
N ALA A 125 -46.26 5.91 -10.58
CA ALA A 125 -45.49 6.02 -11.80
C ALA A 125 -44.50 4.86 -11.87
N VAL A 126 -44.76 3.96 -12.82
CA VAL A 126 -43.86 2.91 -13.28
C VAL A 126 -42.58 3.56 -13.80
N LEU A 127 -41.43 3.24 -13.19
CA LEU A 127 -40.11 3.69 -13.66
C LEU A 127 -39.34 2.52 -14.28
N ASP A 128 -38.84 2.84 -15.47
CA ASP A 128 -38.14 2.08 -16.48
C ASP A 128 -36.71 1.67 -16.03
N PRO A 129 -36.32 0.38 -16.12
CA PRO A 129 -34.97 -0.07 -15.79
C PRO A 129 -34.06 -0.02 -17.03
N GLY A 130 -33.49 1.14 -17.33
CA GLY A 130 -32.64 1.28 -18.51
C GLY A 130 -31.75 2.51 -18.51
N ASP A 131 -30.72 2.54 -17.66
CA ASP A 131 -29.39 3.04 -18.03
C ASP A 131 -28.44 3.02 -16.82
N SER A 132 -27.71 1.92 -16.66
CA SER A 132 -26.51 1.86 -15.82
C SER A 132 -25.29 1.80 -16.73
N PRO A 133 -24.55 2.90 -16.94
CA PRO A 133 -23.27 2.88 -17.62
C PRO A 133 -22.20 2.37 -16.66
N SER A 134 -22.16 1.05 -16.45
CA SER A 134 -21.04 0.38 -15.78
C SER A 134 -19.81 0.45 -16.67
N ALA A 135 -19.00 1.45 -16.35
CA ALA A 135 -17.56 1.57 -16.54
C ALA A 135 -16.87 0.33 -17.12
N ARG A 136 -16.45 0.48 -18.39
CA ARG A 136 -15.36 -0.27 -19.00
C ARG A 136 -14.06 -0.01 -18.23
N MET A 137 -13.76 -0.83 -17.22
CA MET A 137 -12.39 -0.95 -16.71
C MET A 137 -11.64 -1.96 -17.58
N SER A 138 -11.04 -1.45 -18.65
CA SER A 138 -10.14 -2.21 -19.53
C SER A 138 -8.87 -2.52 -18.74
N TYR A 139 -8.70 -3.79 -18.34
CA TYR A 139 -7.43 -4.30 -17.86
C TYR A 139 -6.44 -4.26 -19.02
N LEU A 140 -5.64 -3.20 -19.05
CA LEU A 140 -4.56 -3.02 -19.99
C LEU A 140 -3.44 -4.01 -19.63
N ASP A 141 -3.49 -5.12 -20.35
CA ASP A 141 -2.38 -5.98 -20.71
C ASP A 141 -1.11 -5.13 -21.00
N LYS A 142 -0.09 -5.32 -20.16
CA LYS A 142 1.28 -4.97 -20.52
C LYS A 142 2.22 -6.07 -20.04
N ARG A 143 2.28 -7.12 -20.86
CA ARG A 143 3.49 -7.91 -21.08
C ARG A 143 4.69 -6.98 -21.23
N MET A 144 5.62 -7.02 -20.29
CA MET A 144 7.01 -6.69 -20.56
C MET A 144 7.79 -7.99 -20.38
N GLY A 145 8.02 -8.66 -21.50
CA GLY A 145 9.10 -9.63 -21.60
C GLY A 145 10.42 -8.90 -21.41
N GLY A 146 11.28 -9.46 -20.56
CA GLY A 146 12.69 -9.14 -20.50
C GLY A 146 13.46 -10.43 -20.74
N ASP A 147 13.89 -10.64 -21.99
CA ASP A 147 14.99 -11.52 -22.31
C ASP A 147 16.25 -10.98 -21.63
N LEU A 148 16.88 -11.78 -20.75
CA LEU A 148 18.33 -11.89 -20.55
C LEU A 148 18.66 -13.24 -19.91
#